data_AF-A0ABD2BUA3-F1
#
_entry.id   AF-A0ABD2BUA3-F1
#
_cell.length_a   1.000
_cell.length_b   1.000
_cell.length_c   1.000
_cell.angle_alpha   90.00
_cell.angle_beta   90.00
_cell.angle_gamma   90.00
#
_symmetry.space_group_name_H-M   'P 1'
#
loop_
_entity.id
_entity.type
_entity.pdbx_description
1 polymer ?
#
loop_
_entity_poly.entity_id
_entity_poly.type
_entity_poly.pdbx_seq_one_letter_code
_entity_poly.pdbx_strand_id
1 'polypeptide(L)'
;MAFVRRTIPNVILLLLLSFLATMTERAICRLIVPTSPSYFLRTTKAVKLSTGNMELVEEEQCSDRILRLTCRSLKAFIFVLEAEYQSNRTSICGYESQRLIAKKKKFKLGVKNSRVKDTRQLRGNYIKDDEEEERYLFDVRASFNRKCSGQHHCRYNLSSDHPGTTYWHPAALRLKYACVPEVAVCKYCNVEVRIPKGNEGGYLKSPGYPLYYPGGYSCGWTFKSSPGERIILTFHDLNIRSPEADGSCIDVVRVREKGNTLFERCGIAAGIKIISNSSLVTLDLIASTKLYPARGFLLQYQVLGCPNISAPNGSYISYDTVTSRTFSCKSGAVFPDTRKENRILECKNGKWNETVDKLPTCVGKKRKI
;
A
#
# COMPACT_ATOMS: atom_id res chain seq x y z
N MET A 1 45.43 84.55 -50.00
CA MET A 1 44.31 85.50 -50.07
C MET A 1 43.02 84.76 -49.75
N ALA A 2 42.26 85.28 -48.77
CA ALA A 2 40.87 84.98 -48.36
C ALA A 2 40.46 83.51 -48.05
N PHE A 3 40.23 83.06 -46.81
CA PHE A 3 39.17 83.33 -45.81
C PHE A 3 37.89 82.47 -45.92
N VAL A 4 37.43 82.00 -44.75
CA VAL A 4 36.09 81.44 -44.37
C VAL A 4 35.96 79.91 -44.56
N ARG A 5 35.63 79.04 -43.58
CA ARG A 5 34.84 79.16 -42.33
C ARG A 5 35.27 78.09 -41.31
N ARG A 6 35.45 78.47 -40.04
CA ARG A 6 35.43 77.59 -38.85
C ARG A 6 33.97 77.33 -38.44
N THR A 7 33.65 76.12 -37.98
CA THR A 7 32.61 75.86 -36.96
C THR A 7 32.84 74.51 -36.26
N ILE A 8 33.36 74.56 -35.04
CA ILE A 8 32.96 73.74 -33.88
C ILE A 8 31.74 74.50 -33.30
N PRO A 9 30.60 73.93 -32.84
CA PRO A 9 30.47 73.02 -31.67
C PRO A 9 29.29 72.00 -31.79
N ASN A 10 29.02 71.03 -30.93
CA ASN A 10 28.35 71.16 -29.63
C ASN A 10 28.05 69.73 -29.10
N VAL A 11 28.82 69.25 -28.12
CA VAL A 11 28.54 68.01 -27.35
C VAL A 11 27.54 68.30 -26.20
N ILE A 12 26.80 69.42 -26.27
CA ILE A 12 25.92 69.91 -25.19
C ILE A 12 24.47 70.07 -25.69
N LEU A 13 24.03 69.24 -26.65
CA LEU A 13 22.61 69.13 -27.05
C LEU A 13 22.03 67.72 -26.85
N LEU A 14 22.81 66.77 -26.33
CA LEU A 14 22.34 65.43 -25.95
C LEU A 14 22.09 65.27 -24.44
N LEU A 15 22.31 66.33 -23.65
CA LEU A 15 22.15 66.31 -22.18
C LEU A 15 20.93 67.10 -21.65
N LEU A 16 20.05 67.61 -22.53
CA LEU A 16 18.88 68.43 -22.15
C LEU A 16 17.55 67.94 -22.77
N LEU A 17 17.40 66.63 -22.96
CA LEU A 17 16.08 66.00 -23.19
C LEU A 17 15.81 64.91 -22.13
N SER A 18 16.19 65.23 -20.89
CA SER A 18 15.78 64.56 -19.66
C SER A 18 14.80 65.41 -18.85
N PHE A 19 13.89 66.14 -19.50
CA PHE A 19 12.81 66.86 -18.82
C PHE A 19 11.53 66.87 -19.66
N LEU A 20 10.90 65.71 -19.86
CA LEU A 20 9.44 65.51 -20.09
C LEU A 20 9.07 64.02 -20.27
N ALA A 21 9.62 63.13 -19.43
CA ALA A 21 9.17 61.74 -19.37
C ALA A 21 9.35 61.15 -17.96
N THR A 22 8.84 61.85 -16.95
CA THR A 22 8.61 61.28 -15.61
C THR A 22 7.12 61.07 -15.43
N MET A 23 6.74 59.81 -15.20
CA MET A 23 5.45 59.24 -14.78
C MET A 23 4.97 58.16 -15.74
N THR A 24 5.60 56.99 -15.69
CA THR A 24 4.97 55.65 -15.74
C THR A 24 6.05 54.57 -15.52
N GLU A 25 6.65 54.55 -14.33
CA GLU A 25 7.21 53.31 -13.80
C GLU A 25 6.05 52.37 -13.45
N ARG A 26 5.58 51.59 -14.43
CA ARG A 26 4.91 50.33 -14.13
C ARG A 26 5.96 49.25 -14.16
N ALA A 27 6.37 48.86 -12.96
CA ALA A 27 7.12 47.67 -12.63
C ALA A 27 6.83 46.54 -13.64
N ILE A 28 7.86 46.17 -14.40
CA ILE A 28 7.90 44.86 -15.05
C ILE A 28 8.08 43.85 -13.92
N CYS A 29 6.97 43.54 -13.26
CA CYS A 29 6.86 42.42 -12.37
C CYS A 29 7.16 41.20 -13.25
N ARG A 30 8.32 40.57 -13.04
CA ARG A 30 8.52 39.19 -13.48
C ARG A 30 7.27 38.44 -13.01
N LEU A 31 6.46 37.96 -13.94
CA LEU A 31 5.41 37.00 -13.63
C LEU A 31 6.10 35.76 -13.08
N ILE A 32 6.37 35.79 -11.77
CA ILE A 32 6.34 34.59 -10.95
C ILE A 32 4.93 34.08 -11.19
N VAL A 33 4.80 33.12 -12.10
CA VAL A 33 3.61 32.26 -12.12
C VAL A 33 3.51 31.78 -10.68
N PRO A 34 2.44 32.10 -9.95
CA PRO A 34 2.29 31.60 -8.60
C PRO A 34 2.34 30.09 -8.76
N THR A 35 3.39 29.46 -8.23
CA THR A 35 3.38 28.02 -8.02
C THR A 35 2.12 27.78 -7.22
N SER A 36 1.10 27.23 -7.88
CA SER A 36 -0.14 26.84 -7.21
C SER A 36 0.26 26.12 -5.94
N PRO A 37 -0.29 26.47 -4.76
CA PRO A 37 0.08 25.81 -3.52
C PRO A 37 -0.06 24.32 -3.76
N SER A 38 1.07 23.61 -3.71
CA SER A 38 1.04 22.17 -3.92
C SER A 38 0.21 21.59 -2.80
N TYR A 39 -0.96 21.09 -3.15
CA TYR A 39 -1.80 20.35 -2.24
C TYR A 39 -1.02 19.09 -1.84
N PHE A 40 -0.37 19.19 -0.68
CA PHE A 40 0.26 18.08 0.00
C PHE A 40 -0.67 17.69 1.12
N LEU A 41 -1.36 16.57 0.95
CA LEU A 41 -2.17 15.99 2.01
C LEU A 41 -1.38 14.83 2.60
N ARG A 42 -1.07 14.91 3.89
CA ARG A 42 -0.45 13.82 4.66
C ARG A 42 -1.25 13.56 5.90
N THR A 43 -1.71 12.33 6.05
CA THR A 43 -2.40 11.84 7.24
C THR A 43 -1.60 10.71 7.86
N THR A 44 -1.43 10.75 9.18
CA THR A 44 -0.73 9.71 9.93
C THR A 44 -1.65 9.16 11.01
N LYS A 45 -1.80 7.83 11.07
CA LYS A 45 -2.62 7.13 12.06
C LYS A 45 -1.76 6.10 12.80
N ALA A 46 -1.85 6.06 14.12
CA ALA A 46 -1.22 4.99 14.90
C ALA A 46 -2.16 3.78 14.95
N VAL A 47 -1.60 2.59 14.72
CA VAL A 47 -2.28 1.31 14.89
C VAL A 47 -1.53 0.50 15.93
N LYS A 48 -2.25 -0.01 16.92
CA LYS A 48 -1.67 -0.78 18.02
C LYS A 48 -1.36 -2.20 17.57
N LEU A 49 -0.11 -2.62 17.76
CA LEU A 49 0.36 -4.00 17.59
C LEU A 49 0.56 -4.65 18.96
N SER A 50 0.72 -5.98 18.98
CA SER A 50 1.06 -6.73 20.20
C SER A 50 2.42 -6.33 20.78
N THR A 51 3.37 -5.89 19.94
CA THR A 51 4.75 -5.56 20.31
C THR A 51 5.09 -4.07 20.21
N GLY A 52 4.08 -3.20 20.03
CA GLY A 52 4.29 -1.75 19.93
C GLY A 52 3.20 -1.05 19.14
N ASN A 53 3.53 0.07 18.49
CA ASN A 53 2.63 0.77 17.58
C ASN A 53 3.25 0.79 16.18
N MET A 54 2.45 0.48 15.17
CA MET A 54 2.79 0.79 13.78
C MET A 54 2.17 2.14 13.42
N GLU A 55 2.84 2.89 12.55
CA GLU A 55 2.33 4.14 12.00
C GLU A 55 1.85 3.87 10.58
N LEU A 56 0.63 4.26 10.26
CA LEU A 56 0.06 4.23 8.91
C LEU A 56 0.09 5.64 8.35
N VAL A 57 0.80 5.82 7.25
CA VAL A 57 0.96 7.11 6.58
C VAL A 57 0.24 7.06 5.24
N GLU A 58 -0.66 8.01 5.02
CA GLU A 58 -1.33 8.26 3.75
C GLU A 58 -0.90 9.62 3.22
N GLU A 59 -0.36 9.64 2.00
CA GLU A 59 0.15 10.83 1.35
C GLU A 59 -0.42 10.97 -0.06
N GLU A 60 -0.78 12.19 -0.44
CA GLU A 60 -1.16 12.56 -1.80
C GLU A 60 -0.30 13.74 -2.25
N GLN A 61 0.44 13.53 -3.34
CA GLN A 61 1.34 14.54 -3.90
C GLN A 61 1.30 14.54 -5.43
N CYS A 62 1.84 15.60 -6.04
CA CYS A 62 2.09 15.59 -7.48
C CYS A 62 3.23 14.61 -7.85
N SER A 63 3.05 13.87 -8.95
CA SER A 63 3.97 12.83 -9.40
C SER A 63 5.32 13.31 -9.96
N ASP A 64 5.48 14.61 -10.24
CA ASP A 64 6.74 15.20 -10.72
C ASP A 64 7.76 15.49 -9.62
N ARG A 65 7.36 15.29 -8.35
CA ARG A 65 8.20 15.54 -7.17
C ARG A 65 8.91 14.28 -6.73
N ILE A 66 10.01 14.49 -5.99
CA ILE A 66 10.67 13.42 -5.25
C ILE A 66 9.86 13.14 -3.98
N LEU A 67 9.27 11.95 -3.90
CA LEU A 67 8.60 11.46 -2.71
C LEU A 67 9.64 10.98 -1.68
N ARG A 68 9.43 11.36 -0.42
CA ARG A 68 10.29 10.98 0.70
C ARG A 68 9.48 10.21 1.73
N LEU A 69 9.61 8.88 1.72
CA LEU A 69 8.96 8.03 2.71
C LEU A 69 9.87 7.98 3.93
N THR A 70 9.32 8.36 5.07
CA THR A 70 10.05 8.43 6.34
C THR A 70 9.15 7.96 7.48
N CYS A 71 9.74 7.20 8.39
CA CYS A 71 9.08 6.75 9.60
C CYS A 71 9.50 7.62 10.78
N ARG A 72 8.59 7.81 11.74
CA ARG A 72 8.95 8.53 12.98
C ARG A 72 10.00 7.79 13.80
N SER A 73 9.96 6.46 13.79
CA SER A 73 10.95 5.61 14.47
C SER A 73 12.05 5.20 13.50
N LEU A 74 13.31 5.38 13.92
CA LEU A 74 14.48 4.91 13.16
C LEU A 74 14.62 3.38 13.14
N LYS A 75 13.93 2.68 14.06
CA LYS A 75 13.88 1.21 14.13
C LYS A 75 12.61 0.63 13.46
N ALA A 76 11.89 1.46 12.71
CA ALA A 76 10.81 1.02 11.87
C ALA A 76 11.27 1.01 10.42
N PHE A 77 10.78 0.05 9.66
CA PHE A 77 10.99 0.01 8.22
C PHE A 77 9.67 0.31 7.50
N ILE A 78 9.82 0.78 6.28
CA ILE A 78 8.74 1.19 5.39
C ILE A 78 8.12 -0.06 4.78
N PHE A 79 6.79 -0.05 4.74
CA PHE A 79 6.00 -1.08 4.12
C PHE A 79 4.93 -0.47 3.21
N VAL A 80 5.11 -0.56 1.90
CA VAL A 80 4.18 0.06 0.96
C VAL A 80 2.94 -0.82 0.80
N LEU A 81 1.78 -0.26 1.15
CA LEU A 81 0.48 -0.95 1.12
C LEU A 81 -0.26 -0.66 -0.17
N GLU A 82 -0.32 0.61 -0.57
CA GLU A 82 -1.01 1.08 -1.79
C GLU A 82 -0.12 2.16 -2.43
N ALA A 83 -0.01 2.15 -3.76
CA ALA A 83 0.63 3.24 -4.51
C ALA A 83 -0.02 3.36 -5.89
N GLU A 84 -0.73 4.46 -6.09
CA GLU A 84 -1.64 4.65 -7.20
C GLU A 84 -1.37 5.98 -7.89
N TYR A 85 -1.16 5.94 -9.19
CA TYR A 85 -1.09 7.14 -10.02
C TYR A 85 -2.46 7.41 -10.66
N GLN A 86 -2.99 8.61 -10.42
CA GLN A 86 -4.34 9.03 -10.80
C GLN A 86 -4.26 10.08 -11.93
N SER A 87 -4.26 9.60 -13.17
CA SER A 87 -4.04 10.44 -14.36
C SER A 87 -5.15 11.48 -14.63
N ASN A 88 -6.33 11.31 -14.03
CA ASN A 88 -7.44 12.24 -14.11
C ASN A 88 -7.32 13.41 -13.11
N ARG A 89 -6.45 13.33 -12.10
CA ARG A 89 -6.28 14.35 -11.04
C ARG A 89 -5.01 15.17 -11.25
N THR A 90 -4.96 15.87 -12.37
CA THR A 90 -3.83 16.73 -12.76
C THR A 90 -3.87 18.13 -12.12
N SER A 91 -5.02 18.54 -11.58
CA SER A 91 -5.18 19.82 -10.85
C SER A 91 -4.28 19.91 -9.62
N ILE A 92 -4.01 18.79 -8.94
CA ILE A 92 -3.07 18.70 -7.80
C ILE A 92 -1.65 19.13 -8.20
N CYS A 93 -1.30 18.91 -9.47
CA CYS A 93 -0.02 19.29 -10.05
C CYS A 93 -0.01 20.73 -10.62
N GLY A 94 -1.05 21.53 -10.38
CA GLY A 94 -1.19 22.85 -10.99
C GLY A 94 -1.49 22.81 -12.49
N TYR A 95 -1.86 21.65 -13.02
CA TYR A 95 -2.27 21.49 -14.40
C TYR A 95 -3.79 21.55 -14.48
N GLU A 96 -4.35 22.76 -14.39
CA GLU A 96 -5.77 22.94 -14.69
C GLU A 96 -6.05 22.65 -16.17
N SER A 97 -7.24 22.11 -16.43
CA SER A 97 -7.85 21.92 -17.75
C SER A 97 -7.90 23.20 -18.62
N GLN A 98 -7.42 24.35 -18.15
CA GLN A 98 -7.30 25.60 -18.89
C GLN A 98 -6.39 25.49 -20.14
N ARG A 99 -5.47 24.51 -20.22
CA ARG A 99 -4.74 24.23 -21.46
C ARG A 99 -5.56 23.48 -22.52
N LEU A 100 -6.65 22.82 -22.16
CA LEU A 100 -7.57 22.20 -23.12
C LEU A 100 -8.45 23.24 -23.84
N ILE A 101 -8.74 24.38 -23.19
CA ILE A 101 -9.44 25.50 -23.83
C ILE A 101 -8.50 26.26 -24.78
N ALA A 102 -7.23 26.44 -24.39
CA ALA A 102 -6.22 27.04 -25.25
C ALA A 102 -5.83 26.15 -26.46
N LYS A 103 -5.78 24.82 -26.29
CA LYS A 103 -5.55 23.89 -27.41
C LYS A 103 -6.78 23.69 -28.29
N LYS A 104 -8.01 23.68 -27.78
CA LYS A 104 -9.22 23.62 -28.64
C LYS A 104 -9.35 24.85 -29.55
N LYS A 105 -8.88 26.04 -29.14
CA LYS A 105 -8.82 27.23 -30.01
C LYS A 105 -7.70 27.18 -31.04
N LYS A 106 -6.58 26.48 -30.78
CA LYS A 106 -5.45 26.38 -31.71
C LYS A 106 -5.49 25.16 -32.64
N PHE A 107 -6.19 24.08 -32.29
CA PHE A 107 -6.23 22.84 -33.08
C PHE A 107 -7.41 22.71 -34.05
N LYS A 108 -8.23 23.77 -34.22
CA LYS A 108 -9.16 23.88 -35.37
C LYS A 108 -8.47 24.39 -36.64
N LEU A 109 -7.20 24.77 -36.59
CA LEU A 109 -6.37 25.05 -37.76
C LEU A 109 -5.13 24.14 -37.76
N GLY A 110 -5.23 23.05 -38.51
CA GLY A 110 -4.05 22.41 -39.07
C GLY A 110 -3.64 21.08 -38.45
N VAL A 111 -3.53 20.10 -39.35
CA VAL A 111 -2.68 18.91 -39.33
C VAL A 111 -3.37 17.57 -39.01
N LYS A 112 -3.35 16.74 -40.07
CA LYS A 112 -3.85 15.38 -40.24
C LYS A 112 -3.00 14.35 -39.47
N ASN A 113 -3.67 13.26 -39.08
CA ASN A 113 -3.18 11.90 -38.80
C ASN A 113 -1.74 11.72 -38.29
N SER A 114 -1.61 11.39 -36.99
CA SER A 114 -0.49 10.57 -36.51
C SER A 114 -1.02 9.37 -35.73
N ARG A 115 -0.46 8.21 -36.07
CA ARG A 115 -0.83 6.86 -35.65
C ARG A 115 -0.74 6.70 -34.13
N VAL A 116 -1.83 6.25 -33.52
CA VAL A 116 -1.87 5.76 -32.14
C VAL A 116 -1.00 4.52 -32.06
N LYS A 117 0.15 4.59 -31.37
CA LYS A 117 0.96 3.41 -31.05
C LYS A 117 0.25 2.61 -29.96
N ASP A 118 0.03 1.34 -30.28
CA ASP A 118 -0.65 0.32 -29.49
C ASP A 118 0.01 0.14 -28.09
N THR A 119 -0.74 0.43 -27.03
CA THR A 119 -0.30 0.36 -25.62
C THR A 119 -0.37 -1.06 -25.02
N ARG A 120 -0.51 -2.10 -25.85
CA ARG A 120 -0.63 -3.50 -25.42
C ARG A 120 0.60 -4.08 -24.71
N GLN A 121 1.77 -3.45 -24.77
CA GLN A 121 3.01 -3.96 -24.15
C GLN A 121 3.20 -3.58 -22.67
N LEU A 122 2.27 -2.86 -22.04
CA LEU A 122 2.39 -2.42 -20.63
C LEU A 122 1.46 -3.16 -19.66
N ARG A 123 0.81 -4.26 -20.08
CA ARG A 123 0.00 -5.09 -19.17
C ARG A 123 0.90 -6.00 -18.34
N GLY A 124 1.23 -5.56 -17.13
CA GLY A 124 1.60 -6.48 -16.06
C GLY A 124 0.40 -7.38 -15.69
N ASN A 125 0.65 -8.66 -15.42
CA ASN A 125 -0.39 -9.63 -15.06
C ASN A 125 -1.04 -9.29 -13.71
N TYR A 126 -2.12 -8.52 -13.74
CA TYR A 126 -3.04 -8.34 -12.62
C TYR A 126 -4.48 -8.43 -13.14
N ILE A 127 -5.30 -9.12 -12.35
CA ILE A 127 -6.70 -9.49 -12.63
C ILE A 127 -7.50 -8.20 -12.87
N LYS A 128 -8.31 -8.21 -13.93
CA LYS A 128 -9.26 -7.13 -14.23
C LYS A 128 -10.54 -7.43 -13.47
N ASP A 129 -11.01 -6.47 -12.70
CA ASP A 129 -12.42 -6.40 -12.32
C ASP A 129 -12.96 -5.07 -12.81
N ASP A 130 -14.09 -5.14 -13.50
CA ASP A 130 -14.65 -4.09 -14.33
C ASP A 130 -15.06 -2.83 -13.55
N GLU A 131 -14.60 -1.65 -13.95
CA GLU A 131 -15.34 -0.37 -13.87
C GLU A 131 -14.58 0.75 -14.63
N GLU A 132 -15.30 1.63 -15.32
CA GLU A 132 -14.71 2.69 -16.18
C GLU A 132 -13.76 3.67 -15.44
N GLU A 133 -13.76 3.68 -14.11
CA GLU A 133 -12.82 4.42 -13.25
C GLU A 133 -11.39 3.86 -13.32
N GLU A 134 -11.20 2.57 -13.60
CA GLU A 134 -9.88 1.94 -13.66
C GLU A 134 -9.00 2.42 -14.82
N ARG A 135 -9.57 3.05 -15.85
CA ARG A 135 -8.77 3.51 -17.01
C ARG A 135 -7.76 4.60 -16.64
N TYR A 136 -7.99 5.32 -15.55
CA TYR A 136 -7.17 6.46 -15.13
C TYR A 136 -6.30 6.18 -13.91
N LEU A 137 -6.48 5.03 -13.28
CA LEU A 137 -5.76 4.57 -12.10
C LEU A 137 -4.69 3.56 -12.52
N PHE A 138 -3.43 3.85 -12.20
CA PHE A 138 -2.32 2.95 -12.50
C PHE A 138 -1.63 2.53 -11.20
N ASP A 139 -1.65 1.23 -10.90
CA ASP A 139 -0.92 0.66 -9.76
C ASP A 139 0.59 0.72 -10.05
N VAL A 140 1.31 1.55 -9.28
CA VAL A 140 2.77 1.70 -9.35
C VAL A 140 3.47 1.09 -8.14
N ARG A 141 2.73 0.38 -7.28
CA ARG A 141 3.22 -0.22 -6.02
C ARG A 141 4.40 -1.16 -6.22
N ALA A 142 4.45 -1.92 -7.31
CA ALA A 142 5.58 -2.81 -7.60
C ALA A 142 6.92 -2.06 -7.66
N SER A 143 6.94 -0.86 -8.27
CA SER A 143 8.16 -0.04 -8.34
C SER A 143 8.52 0.60 -7.00
N PHE A 144 7.52 1.00 -6.22
CA PHE A 144 7.71 1.47 -4.85
C PHE A 144 8.25 0.36 -3.93
N ASN A 145 7.67 -0.84 -3.99
CA ASN A 145 8.13 -2.00 -3.25
C ASN A 145 9.59 -2.32 -3.55
N ARG A 146 9.97 -2.27 -4.84
CA ARG A 146 11.35 -2.50 -5.27
C ARG A 146 12.35 -1.53 -4.63
N LYS A 147 11.97 -0.28 -4.43
CA LYS A 147 12.86 0.79 -3.95
C LYS A 147 12.80 1.02 -2.44
N CYS A 148 11.60 0.96 -1.87
CA CYS A 148 11.29 1.49 -0.55
C CYS A 148 10.91 0.44 0.49
N SER A 149 10.30 -0.67 0.11
CA SER A 149 9.85 -1.66 1.09
C SER A 149 11.04 -2.32 1.79
N GLY A 150 10.96 -2.42 3.12
CA GLY A 150 12.04 -2.88 3.99
C GLY A 150 13.13 -1.85 4.30
N GLN A 151 13.10 -0.66 3.70
CA GLN A 151 14.07 0.42 3.98
C GLN A 151 13.62 1.26 5.18
N HIS A 152 14.55 1.87 5.90
CA HIS A 152 14.24 2.84 6.97
C HIS A 152 13.87 4.23 6.43
N HIS A 153 14.43 4.59 5.28
CA HIS A 153 14.21 5.85 4.59
C HIS A 153 14.20 5.58 3.09
N CYS A 154 13.29 6.20 2.35
CA CYS A 154 13.25 6.06 0.90
C CYS A 154 13.08 7.40 0.21
N ARG A 155 13.87 7.63 -0.85
CA ARG A 155 13.65 8.69 -1.83
C ARG A 155 13.22 8.02 -3.14
N TYR A 156 12.08 8.45 -3.66
CA TYR A 156 11.46 7.87 -4.84
C TYR A 156 11.12 8.97 -5.85
N ASN A 157 11.50 8.76 -7.10
CA ASN A 157 11.15 9.64 -8.22
C ASN A 157 10.47 8.80 -9.30
N LEU A 158 9.19 9.09 -9.58
CA LEU A 158 8.38 8.28 -10.49
C LEU A 158 9.03 8.14 -11.87
N SER A 159 9.48 9.24 -12.47
CA SER A 159 10.01 9.26 -13.84
C SER A 159 11.28 8.43 -14.03
N SER A 160 12.08 8.24 -12.97
CA SER A 160 13.33 7.45 -13.02
C SER A 160 13.20 6.06 -12.41
N ASP A 161 12.40 5.89 -11.35
CA ASP A 161 12.29 4.64 -10.60
C ASP A 161 11.17 3.71 -11.15
N HIS A 162 10.29 4.20 -12.03
CA HIS A 162 9.30 3.41 -12.76
C HIS A 162 9.49 3.54 -14.29
N PRO A 163 10.22 2.60 -14.92
CA PRO A 163 10.43 2.60 -16.37
C PRO A 163 9.10 2.66 -17.13
N GLY A 164 9.01 3.55 -18.12
CA GLY A 164 7.78 3.77 -18.91
C GLY A 164 6.92 4.96 -18.47
N THR A 165 7.18 5.53 -17.29
CA THR A 165 6.45 6.73 -16.79
C THR A 165 7.08 8.06 -17.18
N THR A 166 8.25 8.05 -17.81
CA THR A 166 9.00 9.26 -18.20
C THR A 166 8.15 10.21 -19.08
N TYR A 167 7.19 9.66 -19.83
CA TYR A 167 6.29 10.41 -20.70
C TYR A 167 4.91 10.70 -20.08
N TRP A 168 4.67 10.27 -18.85
CA TRP A 168 3.39 10.52 -18.18
C TRP A 168 3.30 12.00 -17.82
N HIS A 169 2.10 12.55 -17.95
CA HIS A 169 1.86 13.92 -17.48
C HIS A 169 1.86 13.95 -15.95
N PRO A 170 2.31 15.04 -15.31
CA PRO A 170 2.19 15.15 -13.87
C PRO A 170 0.73 15.04 -13.43
N ALA A 171 0.45 14.14 -12.49
CA ALA A 171 -0.87 13.95 -11.90
C ALA A 171 -0.74 13.52 -10.43
N ALA A 172 -1.88 13.36 -9.75
CA ALA A 172 -1.89 12.93 -8.35
C ALA A 172 -1.31 11.52 -8.20
N LEU A 173 -0.44 11.38 -7.21
CA LEU A 173 0.12 10.12 -6.75
C LEU A 173 -0.32 9.91 -5.31
N ARG A 174 -1.16 8.89 -5.11
CA ARG A 174 -1.66 8.47 -3.80
C ARG A 174 -0.80 7.34 -3.29
N LEU A 175 -0.28 7.50 -2.08
CA LEU A 175 0.62 6.54 -1.46
C LEU A 175 0.14 6.24 -0.05
N LYS A 176 0.13 4.96 0.30
CA LYS A 176 -0.14 4.49 1.65
C LYS A 176 0.94 3.51 2.06
N TYR A 177 1.62 3.81 3.16
CA TYR A 177 2.66 2.95 3.69
C TYR A 177 2.56 2.83 5.22
N ALA A 178 2.93 1.67 5.73
CA ALA A 178 3.09 1.43 7.15
C ALA A 178 4.56 1.53 7.56
N CYS A 179 4.79 2.09 8.72
CA CYS A 179 6.06 2.09 9.42
C CYS A 179 5.97 1.02 10.50
N VAL A 180 6.54 -0.15 10.19
CA VAL A 180 6.44 -1.34 11.04
C VAL A 180 7.71 -1.44 11.89
N PRO A 181 7.60 -1.48 13.22
CA PRO A 181 8.76 -1.69 14.10
C PRO A 181 9.44 -3.03 13.79
N GLU A 182 10.77 -3.07 13.76
CA GLU A 182 11.51 -4.33 13.53
C GLU A 182 11.16 -5.44 14.51
N VAL A 183 10.89 -5.08 15.77
CA VAL A 183 10.49 -6.01 16.84
C VAL A 183 9.13 -6.66 16.59
N ALA A 184 8.32 -6.10 15.69
CA ALA A 184 7.01 -6.64 15.32
C ALA A 184 7.06 -7.62 14.14
N VAL A 185 8.27 -7.92 13.62
CA VAL A 185 8.42 -8.64 12.37
C VAL A 185 9.26 -9.90 12.58
N CYS A 186 8.67 -11.04 12.25
CA CYS A 186 9.38 -12.31 12.26
C CYS A 186 10.44 -12.31 11.16
N LYS A 187 11.72 -12.45 11.56
CA LYS A 187 12.89 -12.42 10.67
C LYS A 187 13.67 -13.73 10.62
N TYR A 188 13.37 -14.66 11.53
CA TYR A 188 14.02 -15.96 11.62
C TYR A 188 13.13 -17.00 10.98
N CYS A 189 13.72 -18.01 10.35
CA CYS A 189 12.99 -19.16 9.83
C CYS A 189 13.32 -20.44 10.56
N ASN A 190 12.63 -21.50 10.15
CA ASN A 190 12.51 -22.78 10.85
C ASN A 190 11.90 -22.59 12.24
N VAL A 191 10.90 -21.71 12.31
CA VAL A 191 10.19 -21.34 13.54
C VAL A 191 8.69 -21.59 13.40
N GLU A 192 8.05 -21.89 14.54
CA GLU A 192 6.60 -21.89 14.65
C GLU A 192 6.10 -20.49 15.00
N VAL A 193 5.31 -19.90 14.11
CA VAL A 193 4.65 -18.61 14.32
C VAL A 193 3.29 -18.86 14.96
N ARG A 194 3.25 -18.82 16.30
CA ARG A 194 1.99 -18.91 17.06
C ARG A 194 1.27 -17.59 17.03
N ILE A 195 0.00 -17.60 16.63
CA ILE A 195 -0.88 -16.43 16.67
C ILE A 195 -1.82 -16.58 17.87
N PRO A 196 -1.59 -15.88 18.99
CA PRO A 196 -2.41 -16.03 20.19
C PRO A 196 -3.85 -15.59 19.95
N LYS A 197 -4.77 -16.16 20.73
CA LYS A 197 -6.18 -15.77 20.77
C LYS A 197 -6.32 -14.25 20.98
N GLY A 198 -7.10 -13.59 20.14
CA GLY A 198 -7.34 -12.15 20.21
C GLY A 198 -6.26 -11.28 19.53
N ASN A 199 -5.24 -11.88 18.93
CA ASN A 199 -4.27 -11.19 18.08
C ASN A 199 -4.69 -11.28 16.60
N GLU A 200 -4.63 -10.16 15.88
CA GLU A 200 -5.12 -10.05 14.50
C GLU A 200 -4.08 -10.50 13.47
N GLY A 201 -2.82 -10.69 13.87
CA GLY A 201 -1.75 -11.15 12.99
C GLY A 201 -0.40 -10.48 13.24
N GLY A 202 0.42 -10.41 12.19
CA GLY A 202 1.73 -9.77 12.24
C GLY A 202 2.42 -9.76 10.87
N TYR A 203 3.71 -9.45 10.89
CA TYR A 203 4.52 -9.32 9.68
C TYR A 203 5.68 -10.30 9.71
N LEU A 204 6.10 -10.75 8.55
CA LEU A 204 7.21 -11.66 8.39
C LEU A 204 7.99 -11.28 7.13
N LYS A 205 9.31 -11.37 7.23
CA LYS A 205 10.18 -11.18 6.07
C LYS A 205 11.15 -12.35 5.95
N SER A 206 11.52 -12.68 4.71
CA SER A 206 12.59 -13.64 4.49
C SER A 206 13.90 -13.14 5.09
N PRO A 207 14.81 -14.02 5.55
CA PRO A 207 16.13 -13.62 5.97
C PRO A 207 16.82 -12.81 4.87
N GLY A 208 17.54 -11.76 5.25
CA GLY A 208 18.21 -10.86 4.31
C GLY A 208 17.33 -9.73 3.75
N TYR A 209 16.00 -9.84 3.73
CA TYR A 209 15.13 -8.80 3.16
C TYR A 209 15.34 -7.43 3.85
N PRO A 210 15.48 -6.31 3.10
CA PRO A 210 15.28 -6.17 1.64
C PRO A 210 16.54 -6.39 0.77
N LEU A 211 17.65 -6.86 1.35
CA LEU A 211 18.82 -7.35 0.61
C LEU A 211 18.56 -8.78 0.12
N TYR A 212 19.60 -9.49 -0.32
CA TYR A 212 19.44 -10.81 -0.93
C TYR A 212 19.04 -11.88 0.08
N TYR A 213 18.10 -12.76 -0.30
CA TYR A 213 17.83 -13.95 0.50
C TYR A 213 19.03 -14.91 0.43
N PRO A 214 19.34 -15.62 1.53
CA PRO A 214 20.40 -16.62 1.53
C PRO A 214 20.00 -17.84 0.69
N GLY A 215 20.96 -18.38 -0.07
CA GLY A 215 20.84 -19.67 -0.74
C GLY A 215 21.28 -20.83 0.14
N GLY A 216 20.99 -22.06 -0.28
CA GLY A 216 21.58 -23.29 0.27
C GLY A 216 20.98 -23.82 1.56
N TYR A 217 19.91 -23.20 2.07
CA TYR A 217 19.15 -23.69 3.22
C TYR A 217 17.66 -23.59 2.94
N SER A 218 16.90 -24.62 3.34
CA SER A 218 15.44 -24.53 3.36
C SER A 218 15.02 -23.68 4.55
N CYS A 219 14.15 -22.70 4.28
CA CYS A 219 13.75 -21.70 5.25
C CYS A 219 12.22 -21.75 5.36
N GLY A 220 11.74 -22.39 6.42
CA GLY A 220 10.31 -22.69 6.62
C GLY A 220 9.68 -21.92 7.79
N TRP A 221 8.37 -21.73 7.73
CA TRP A 221 7.57 -21.17 8.82
C TRP A 221 6.28 -21.94 8.97
N THR A 222 5.97 -22.32 10.20
CA THR A 222 4.70 -23.00 10.53
C THR A 222 3.81 -22.03 11.28
N PHE A 223 2.77 -21.53 10.62
CA PHE A 223 1.78 -20.66 11.22
C PHE A 223 0.71 -21.49 11.92
N LYS A 224 0.45 -21.17 13.18
CA LYS A 224 -0.54 -21.88 14.00
C LYS A 224 -1.45 -20.88 14.72
N SER A 225 -2.75 -20.96 14.43
CA SER A 225 -3.81 -20.21 15.10
C SER A 225 -4.68 -21.12 15.97
N SER A 226 -5.71 -20.57 16.61
CA SER A 226 -6.67 -21.37 17.38
C SER A 226 -7.49 -22.27 16.46
N PRO A 227 -7.94 -23.44 16.92
CA PRO A 227 -8.87 -24.27 16.14
C PRO A 227 -10.12 -23.47 15.74
N GLY A 228 -10.63 -23.71 14.53
CA GLY A 228 -11.77 -22.98 13.96
C GLY A 228 -11.40 -21.68 13.25
N GLU A 229 -10.18 -21.15 13.47
CA GLU A 229 -9.67 -19.99 12.77
C GLU A 229 -8.96 -20.39 11.46
N ARG A 230 -8.92 -19.44 10.51
CA ARG A 230 -8.21 -19.53 9.24
C ARG A 230 -7.06 -18.55 9.22
N ILE A 231 -6.00 -18.87 8.47
CA ILE A 231 -4.81 -18.03 8.34
C ILE A 231 -4.82 -17.42 6.93
N ILE A 232 -4.67 -16.09 6.87
CA ILE A 232 -4.36 -15.39 5.62
C ILE A 232 -2.87 -15.11 5.58
N LEU A 233 -2.23 -15.40 4.45
CA LEU A 233 -0.91 -14.89 4.12
C LEU A 233 -1.04 -13.92 2.95
N THR A 234 -0.60 -12.68 3.13
CA THR A 234 -0.59 -11.64 2.09
C THR A 234 0.86 -11.25 1.78
N PHE A 235 1.35 -11.65 0.60
CA PHE A 235 2.64 -11.22 0.09
C PHE A 235 2.50 -9.83 -0.50
N HIS A 236 3.10 -8.86 0.16
CA HIS A 236 3.06 -7.47 -0.27
C HIS A 236 4.24 -7.12 -1.18
N ASP A 237 5.41 -7.75 -0.95
CA ASP A 237 6.53 -7.76 -1.88
C ASP A 237 7.09 -9.19 -1.96
N LEU A 238 7.14 -9.77 -3.15
CA LEU A 238 7.78 -11.05 -3.45
C LEU A 238 8.73 -10.81 -4.61
N ASN A 239 10.01 -11.11 -4.40
CA ASN A 239 11.07 -10.99 -5.37
C ASN A 239 12.07 -12.13 -5.14
N ILE A 240 11.82 -13.26 -5.78
CA ILE A 240 12.76 -14.39 -5.82
C ILE A 240 13.21 -14.65 -7.26
N ARG A 241 14.14 -15.58 -7.44
CA ARG A 241 14.67 -15.94 -8.77
C ARG A 241 13.54 -16.13 -9.77
N SER A 242 13.67 -15.49 -10.93
CA SER A 242 12.71 -15.63 -12.03
C SER A 242 12.74 -17.04 -12.59
N PRO A 243 11.66 -17.49 -13.24
CA PRO A 243 11.69 -18.74 -14.00
C PRO A 243 12.80 -18.73 -15.04
N GLU A 244 13.36 -19.90 -15.32
CA GLU A 244 14.26 -20.11 -16.45
C GLU A 244 13.49 -20.01 -17.78
N ALA A 245 14.22 -20.06 -18.91
CA ALA A 245 13.62 -19.88 -20.24
C ALA A 245 12.56 -20.95 -20.59
N ASP A 246 12.64 -22.13 -19.97
CA ASP A 246 11.68 -23.23 -20.09
C ASP A 246 10.47 -23.08 -19.14
N GLY A 247 10.43 -22.01 -18.33
CA GLY A 247 9.39 -21.75 -17.34
C GLY A 247 9.60 -22.49 -16.01
N SER A 248 10.69 -23.23 -15.85
CA SER A 248 10.99 -23.93 -14.60
C SER A 248 11.44 -22.96 -13.50
N CYS A 249 11.01 -23.21 -12.27
CA CYS A 249 11.42 -22.44 -11.10
C CYS A 249 12.49 -23.21 -10.32
N ILE A 250 13.70 -22.64 -10.22
CA ILE A 250 14.78 -23.22 -9.41
C ILE A 250 14.59 -22.89 -7.93
N ASP A 251 14.29 -21.63 -7.63
CA ASP A 251 13.93 -21.19 -6.28
C ASP A 251 12.42 -20.98 -6.24
N VAL A 252 11.75 -21.44 -5.18
CA VAL A 252 10.29 -21.33 -5.04
C VAL A 252 9.88 -20.89 -3.65
N VAL A 253 8.80 -20.13 -3.59
CA VAL A 253 8.01 -19.94 -2.38
C VAL A 253 6.80 -20.85 -2.46
N ARG A 254 6.59 -21.67 -1.43
CA ARG A 254 5.52 -22.67 -1.37
C ARG A 254 4.72 -22.53 -0.08
N VAL A 255 3.40 -22.47 -0.20
CA VAL A 255 2.46 -22.51 0.93
C VAL A 255 1.69 -23.83 0.88
N ARG A 256 1.75 -24.60 1.97
CA ARG A 256 1.04 -25.88 2.10
C ARG A 256 0.11 -25.91 3.30
N GLU A 257 -0.99 -26.63 3.14
CA GLU A 257 -2.01 -26.90 4.15
C GLU A 257 -2.38 -28.39 4.09
N LYS A 258 -2.25 -29.12 5.20
CA LYS A 258 -2.61 -30.55 5.30
C LYS A 258 -2.04 -31.43 4.16
N GLY A 259 -0.84 -31.10 3.69
CA GLY A 259 -0.17 -31.79 2.57
C GLY A 259 -0.50 -31.24 1.18
N ASN A 260 -1.54 -30.42 1.03
CA ASN A 260 -1.90 -29.79 -0.24
C ASN A 260 -1.15 -28.47 -0.45
N THR A 261 -0.71 -28.20 -1.67
CA THR A 261 -0.10 -26.91 -2.04
C THR A 261 -1.19 -25.89 -2.35
N LEU A 262 -1.28 -24.83 -1.53
CA LEU A 262 -2.21 -23.71 -1.76
C LEU A 262 -1.63 -22.67 -2.72
N PHE A 263 -0.30 -22.53 -2.71
CA PHE A 263 0.41 -21.56 -3.53
C PHE A 263 1.84 -22.02 -3.76
N GLU A 264 2.31 -21.90 -5.00
CA GLU A 264 3.71 -22.09 -5.37
C GLU A 264 4.05 -21.16 -6.52
N ARG A 265 5.16 -20.44 -6.41
CA ARG A 265 5.61 -19.49 -7.45
C ARG A 265 7.08 -19.14 -7.29
N CYS A 266 7.69 -18.73 -8.41
CA CYS A 266 8.94 -17.97 -8.45
C CYS A 266 8.79 -16.62 -9.18
N GLY A 267 9.85 -15.81 -9.20
CA GLY A 267 9.85 -14.46 -9.79
C GLY A 267 9.30 -13.36 -8.87
N ILE A 268 8.66 -12.36 -9.49
CA ILE A 268 8.26 -11.12 -8.83
C ILE A 268 6.73 -11.03 -8.76
N ALA A 269 6.19 -10.69 -7.59
CA ALA A 269 4.76 -10.46 -7.39
C ALA A 269 4.50 -9.51 -6.21
N ALA A 270 3.34 -8.87 -6.16
CA ALA A 270 2.90 -8.04 -5.04
C ALA A 270 1.38 -8.10 -4.86
N GLY A 271 0.90 -8.08 -3.61
CA GLY A 271 -0.54 -8.17 -3.30
C GLY A 271 -1.15 -9.56 -3.45
N ILE A 272 -0.34 -10.62 -3.38
CA ILE A 272 -0.87 -11.99 -3.46
C ILE A 272 -1.45 -12.37 -2.10
N LYS A 273 -2.76 -12.66 -2.05
CA LYS A 273 -3.48 -13.08 -0.85
C LYS A 273 -3.83 -14.57 -0.94
N ILE A 274 -3.39 -15.33 0.06
CA ILE A 274 -3.67 -16.76 0.21
C ILE A 274 -4.47 -16.96 1.48
N ILE A 275 -5.63 -17.60 1.37
CA ILE A 275 -6.54 -17.87 2.49
C ILE A 275 -6.56 -19.37 2.74
N SER A 276 -6.21 -19.79 3.96
CA SER A 276 -6.27 -21.19 4.35
C SER A 276 -7.67 -21.60 4.81
N ASN A 277 -7.94 -22.90 4.84
CA ASN A 277 -9.17 -23.46 5.42
C ASN A 277 -8.94 -24.11 6.79
N SER A 278 -7.74 -23.99 7.35
CA SER A 278 -7.35 -24.54 8.64
C SER A 278 -6.51 -23.57 9.46
N SER A 279 -6.35 -23.92 10.73
CA SER A 279 -5.55 -23.19 11.71
C SER A 279 -4.05 -23.51 11.65
N LEU A 280 -3.60 -24.26 10.64
CA LEU A 280 -2.21 -24.68 10.49
C LEU A 280 -1.76 -24.59 9.02
N VAL A 281 -0.80 -23.71 8.75
CA VAL A 281 -0.26 -23.47 7.41
C VAL A 281 1.26 -23.48 7.47
N THR A 282 1.89 -24.05 6.45
CA THR A 282 3.35 -24.03 6.29
C THR A 282 3.72 -23.17 5.10
N LEU A 283 4.78 -22.37 5.25
CA LEU A 283 5.39 -21.56 4.20
C LEU A 283 6.86 -21.96 4.10
N ASP A 284 7.31 -22.29 2.91
CA ASP A 284 8.69 -22.67 2.65
C ASP A 284 9.28 -21.75 1.58
N LEU A 285 10.47 -21.20 1.85
CA LEU A 285 11.37 -20.67 0.84
C LEU A 285 12.42 -21.73 0.54
N ILE A 286 12.34 -22.29 -0.66
CA ILE A 286 13.27 -23.30 -1.16
C ILE A 286 14.19 -22.58 -2.15
N ALA A 287 15.42 -22.32 -1.71
CA ALA A 287 16.43 -21.63 -2.51
C ALA A 287 17.61 -22.55 -2.83
N SER A 288 18.08 -22.49 -4.06
CA SER A 288 19.31 -23.17 -4.50
C SER A 288 20.53 -22.68 -3.73
N THR A 289 21.62 -23.46 -3.75
CA THR A 289 22.88 -23.13 -3.07
C THR A 289 23.59 -21.91 -3.65
N LYS A 290 23.33 -21.59 -4.92
CA LYS A 290 23.91 -20.44 -5.59
C LYS A 290 23.16 -19.17 -5.19
N LEU A 291 23.90 -18.15 -4.74
CA LEU A 291 23.32 -16.84 -4.45
C LEU A 291 22.70 -16.24 -5.72
N TYR A 292 21.43 -15.84 -5.62
CA TYR A 292 20.73 -15.08 -6.66
C TYR A 292 20.36 -13.69 -6.12
N PRO A 293 20.63 -12.59 -6.83
CA PRO A 293 20.50 -11.23 -6.32
C PRO A 293 19.04 -10.74 -6.32
N ALA A 294 18.19 -11.39 -5.54
CA ALA A 294 16.78 -11.06 -5.40
C ALA A 294 16.42 -10.88 -3.91
N ARG A 295 15.48 -9.96 -3.63
CA ARG A 295 15.30 -9.39 -2.28
C ARG A 295 14.62 -10.34 -1.29
N GLY A 296 14.00 -11.40 -1.79
CA GLY A 296 13.17 -12.30 -1.01
C GLY A 296 11.74 -11.75 -0.91
N PHE A 297 11.13 -11.83 0.25
CA PHE A 297 9.76 -11.37 0.42
C PHE A 297 9.48 -10.71 1.76
N LEU A 298 8.43 -9.89 1.75
CA LEU A 298 7.78 -9.31 2.91
C LEU A 298 6.29 -9.64 2.84
N LEU A 299 5.80 -10.29 3.88
CA LEU A 299 4.42 -10.74 3.99
C LEU A 299 3.77 -10.27 5.29
N GLN A 300 2.45 -10.18 5.24
CA GLN A 300 1.60 -10.01 6.40
C GLN A 300 0.82 -11.31 6.60
N TYR A 301 0.80 -11.81 7.83
CA TYR A 301 -0.06 -12.93 8.21
C TYR A 301 -1.18 -12.40 9.10
N GLN A 302 -2.40 -12.89 8.88
CA GLN A 302 -3.58 -12.51 9.64
C GLN A 302 -4.42 -13.73 9.96
N VAL A 303 -5.30 -13.59 10.94
CA VAL A 303 -6.27 -14.62 11.29
C VAL A 303 -7.67 -14.16 10.90
N LEU A 304 -8.39 -15.03 10.19
CA LEU A 304 -9.82 -14.88 9.89
C LEU A 304 -10.64 -15.85 10.73
N GLY A 305 -11.78 -15.37 11.20
CA GLY A 305 -12.62 -16.11 12.13
C GLY A 305 -12.24 -15.77 13.57
N CYS A 306 -13.15 -16.10 14.48
CA CYS A 306 -13.00 -15.76 15.87
C CYS A 306 -12.55 -16.99 16.66
N PRO A 307 -11.85 -16.77 17.78
CA PRO A 307 -11.32 -17.88 18.55
C PRO A 307 -12.43 -18.78 19.07
N ASN A 308 -12.12 -20.07 19.16
CA ASN A 308 -13.03 -21.02 19.80
C ASN A 308 -13.35 -20.60 21.24
N ILE A 309 -14.64 -20.72 21.57
CA ILE A 309 -15.23 -20.35 22.84
C ILE A 309 -15.93 -21.57 23.42
N SER A 310 -15.70 -21.86 24.70
CA SER A 310 -16.49 -22.83 25.45
C SER A 310 -17.84 -22.24 25.86
N ALA A 311 -18.90 -23.04 25.76
CA ALA A 311 -20.23 -22.63 26.19
C ALA A 311 -20.24 -22.29 27.69
N PRO A 312 -20.88 -21.18 28.13
CA PRO A 312 -21.07 -20.89 29.55
C PRO A 312 -21.88 -22.00 30.22
N ASN A 313 -21.69 -22.18 31.53
CA ASN A 313 -22.33 -23.24 32.29
C ASN A 313 -23.86 -23.25 32.09
N GLY A 314 -24.43 -24.44 31.93
CA GLY A 314 -25.87 -24.60 31.67
C GLY A 314 -26.30 -24.31 30.23
N SER A 315 -25.39 -23.96 29.33
CA SER A 315 -25.62 -23.84 27.88
C SER A 315 -24.77 -24.82 27.07
N TYR A 316 -25.08 -24.96 25.78
CA TYR A 316 -24.31 -25.70 24.79
C TYR A 316 -24.26 -24.93 23.46
N ILE A 317 -23.30 -25.26 22.60
CA ILE A 317 -23.20 -24.67 21.25
C ILE A 317 -24.21 -25.40 20.36
N SER A 318 -25.21 -24.69 19.84
CA SER A 318 -26.25 -25.25 18.97
C SER A 318 -25.96 -25.05 17.49
N TYR A 319 -25.30 -23.94 17.13
CA TYR A 319 -24.89 -23.65 15.76
C TYR A 319 -23.53 -22.95 15.76
N ASP A 320 -22.63 -23.36 14.88
CA ASP A 320 -21.27 -22.82 14.81
C ASP A 320 -20.83 -22.58 13.37
N THR A 321 -20.51 -21.32 13.06
CA THR A 321 -20.00 -20.89 11.75
C THR A 321 -18.79 -19.97 11.92
N VAL A 322 -18.11 -19.65 10.82
CA VAL A 322 -16.95 -18.74 10.82
C VAL A 322 -17.31 -17.32 11.29
N THR A 323 -18.56 -16.90 11.08
CA THR A 323 -19.04 -15.54 11.34
C THR A 323 -20.04 -15.44 12.48
N SER A 324 -20.60 -16.55 12.95
CA SER A 324 -21.57 -16.56 14.05
C SER A 324 -21.52 -17.84 14.86
N ARG A 325 -21.77 -17.72 16.17
CA ARG A 325 -21.91 -18.86 17.08
C ARG A 325 -23.13 -18.67 17.96
N THR A 326 -23.94 -19.72 18.07
CA THR A 326 -25.18 -19.72 18.86
C THR A 326 -25.01 -20.61 20.08
N PHE A 327 -25.22 -20.03 21.26
CA PHE A 327 -25.35 -20.74 22.52
C PHE A 327 -26.82 -20.92 22.87
N SER A 328 -27.21 -22.12 23.27
CA SER A 328 -28.56 -22.47 23.70
C SER A 328 -28.52 -22.97 25.14
N CYS A 329 -29.39 -22.43 26.00
CA CYS A 329 -29.57 -22.94 27.35
C CYS A 329 -30.24 -24.32 27.33
N LYS A 330 -30.00 -25.13 28.36
CA LYS A 330 -30.75 -26.37 28.57
C LYS A 330 -32.24 -26.08 28.81
N SER A 331 -33.10 -27.05 28.50
CA SER A 331 -34.56 -26.92 28.61
C SER A 331 -34.98 -26.35 29.97
N GLY A 332 -35.83 -25.32 29.93
CA GLY A 332 -36.32 -24.62 31.12
C GLY A 332 -35.39 -23.54 31.69
N ALA A 333 -34.22 -23.31 31.09
CA ALA A 333 -33.30 -22.23 31.47
C ALA A 333 -33.21 -21.13 30.40
N VAL A 334 -32.80 -19.93 30.81
CA VAL A 334 -32.61 -18.75 29.95
C VAL A 334 -31.37 -17.96 30.37
N PHE A 335 -30.81 -17.18 29.46
CA PHE A 335 -29.82 -16.19 29.80
C PHE A 335 -30.49 -15.08 30.63
N PRO A 336 -29.97 -14.74 31.83
CA PRO A 336 -30.66 -13.84 32.77
C PRO A 336 -30.79 -12.41 32.25
N ASP A 337 -29.87 -11.95 31.42
CA ASP A 337 -29.83 -10.60 30.85
C ASP A 337 -30.90 -10.38 29.77
N THR A 338 -31.15 -11.38 28.95
CA THR A 338 -32.06 -11.29 27.79
C THR A 338 -33.37 -12.06 27.97
N ARG A 339 -33.43 -12.96 28.96
CA ARG A 339 -34.53 -13.93 29.17
C ARG A 339 -34.83 -14.79 27.95
N LYS A 340 -33.87 -14.91 27.02
CA LYS A 340 -33.94 -15.78 25.85
C LYS A 340 -33.19 -17.07 26.12
N GLU A 341 -33.63 -18.14 25.45
CA GLU A 341 -32.98 -19.44 25.51
C GLU A 341 -31.71 -19.49 24.65
N ASN A 342 -31.68 -18.70 23.56
CA ASN A 342 -30.58 -18.64 22.61
C ASN A 342 -29.85 -17.30 22.68
N ARG A 343 -28.52 -17.33 22.58
CA ARG A 343 -27.63 -16.16 22.47
C ARG A 343 -26.71 -16.35 21.27
N ILE A 344 -26.75 -15.40 20.34
CA ILE A 344 -25.95 -15.44 19.11
C ILE A 344 -24.83 -14.42 19.24
N LEU A 345 -23.59 -14.86 19.05
CA LEU A 345 -22.42 -13.99 18.93
C LEU A 345 -22.04 -13.89 17.47
N GLU A 346 -21.80 -12.67 17.00
CA GLU A 346 -21.27 -12.40 15.66
C GLU A 346 -19.77 -12.17 15.75
N CYS A 347 -19.03 -12.80 14.84
CA CYS A 347 -17.60 -12.59 14.67
C CYS A 347 -17.36 -11.50 13.62
N LYS A 348 -16.73 -10.39 14.04
CA LYS A 348 -16.29 -9.32 13.14
C LYS A 348 -14.81 -9.05 13.37
N ASN A 349 -14.01 -9.11 12.30
CA ASN A 349 -12.56 -8.86 12.32
C ASN A 349 -11.80 -9.66 13.40
N GLY A 350 -12.13 -10.95 13.56
CA GLY A 350 -11.47 -11.83 14.53
C GLY A 350 -11.86 -11.59 15.99
N LYS A 351 -12.85 -10.72 16.26
CA LYS A 351 -13.41 -10.48 17.58
C LYS A 351 -14.90 -10.78 17.62
N TRP A 352 -15.32 -11.47 18.68
CA TRP A 352 -16.73 -11.63 18.97
C TRP A 352 -17.32 -10.29 19.39
N ASN A 353 -18.54 -10.00 18.93
CA ASN A 353 -19.31 -8.80 19.29
C ASN A 353 -19.46 -8.64 20.81
N GLU A 354 -19.47 -9.75 21.55
CA GLU A 354 -19.48 -9.80 22.99
C GLU A 354 -18.27 -10.57 23.52
N THR A 355 -17.66 -10.05 24.60
CA THR A 355 -16.60 -10.76 25.30
C THR A 355 -17.18 -11.94 26.05
N VAL A 356 -16.75 -13.13 25.68
CA VAL A 356 -17.12 -14.43 26.26
C VAL A 356 -17.11 -14.44 27.78
N ASP A 357 -16.08 -13.85 28.39
CA ASP A 357 -15.90 -13.86 29.85
C ASP A 357 -17.03 -13.14 30.60
N LYS A 358 -17.87 -12.40 29.87
CA LYS A 358 -19.06 -11.71 30.38
C LYS A 358 -20.37 -12.44 30.07
N LEU A 359 -20.34 -13.59 29.37
CA LEU A 359 -21.57 -14.33 29.10
C LEU A 359 -22.13 -14.91 30.40
N PRO A 360 -23.36 -14.53 30.80
CA PRO A 360 -23.93 -15.04 32.04
C PRO A 360 -24.28 -16.52 31.93
N THR A 361 -24.18 -17.23 33.05
CA THR A 361 -24.63 -18.62 33.19
C THR A 361 -26.15 -18.69 33.06
N CYS A 362 -26.67 -19.72 32.39
CA CYS A 362 -28.12 -19.92 32.24
C CYS A 362 -28.79 -20.12 33.60
N VAL A 363 -29.95 -19.48 33.81
CA VAL A 363 -30.76 -19.62 35.04
C VAL A 363 -32.13 -20.21 34.71
N GLY A 364 -32.67 -21.00 35.63
CA GLY A 364 -34.02 -21.58 35.47
C GLY A 364 -35.09 -20.48 35.34
N LYS A 365 -36.08 -20.69 34.47
CA LYS A 365 -37.27 -19.83 34.38
C LYS A 365 -38.00 -19.90 35.71
N LYS A 366 -38.02 -18.83 36.51
CA LYS A 366 -38.90 -18.73 37.68
C LYS A 366 -40.34 -18.88 37.19
N ARG A 367 -40.99 -19.99 37.55
CA ARG A 367 -42.44 -20.11 37.39
C ARG A 367 -43.05 -19.01 38.25
N LYS A 368 -43.78 -18.08 37.63
CA LYS A 368 -44.70 -17.22 38.40
C LYS A 368 -45.73 -18.18 39.00
N ILE A 369 -45.64 -18.35 40.32
CA ILE A 369 -46.66 -19.01 41.14
C ILE A 369 -47.86 -18.08 41.19
#